data_AF-A0A0R2PKL2-F1
#
_entry.id   AF-A0A0R2PKL2-F1
#
_cell.length_a   1.000
_cell.length_b   1.000
_cell.length_c   1.000
_cell.angle_alpha   90.00
_cell.angle_beta   90.00
_cell.angle_gamma   90.00
#
_symmetry.space_group_name_H-M   'P 1'
#
loop_
_entity.id
_entity.type
_entity.pdbx_description
1 polymer ?
#
loop_
_entity_poly.entity_id
_entity_poly.type
_entity_poly.pdbx_seq_one_letter_code
_entity_poly.pdbx_strand_id
1 'polypeptide(L)'
;MLFLFLLASIPISLADLRYHKIPNIYLALLAIALTPVLVMNGFGPIQRLFISAASLAVLHLCGMGMGDVKLLALIVVYLNISTDLSLVELFGYLLSIAALHIVAIGLKNRKLAKSIPLAPSIFLALALYLATS
;
A
#
# COMPACT_ATOMS: atom_id res chain seq x y z
N MET A 1 -15.47 -1.27 -3.78
CA MET A 1 -14.03 -1.43 -4.04
C MET A 1 -13.22 -1.84 -2.81
N LEU A 2 -13.47 -1.26 -1.63
CA LEU A 2 -12.81 -1.63 -0.37
C LEU A 2 -12.84 -3.15 -0.08
N PHE A 3 -13.99 -3.81 -0.29
CA PHE A 3 -14.10 -5.27 -0.18
C PHE A 3 -13.12 -6.04 -1.08
N LEU A 4 -12.81 -5.51 -2.27
CA LEU A 4 -11.92 -6.14 -3.23
C LEU A 4 -10.45 -5.98 -2.81
N PHE A 5 -10.09 -4.82 -2.22
CA PHE A 5 -8.81 -4.64 -1.54
C PHE A 5 -8.67 -5.57 -0.32
N LEU A 6 -9.73 -5.75 0.47
CA LEU A 6 -9.73 -6.66 1.62
C LEU A 6 -9.53 -8.11 1.15
N LEU A 7 -10.26 -8.53 0.12
CA LEU A 7 -10.16 -9.89 -0.43
C LEU A 7 -8.80 -10.14 -1.08
N ALA A 8 -8.21 -9.13 -1.73
CA ALA A 8 -6.86 -9.19 -2.29
C ALA A 8 -5.76 -9.09 -1.22
N SER A 9 -6.04 -8.52 -0.05
CA SER A 9 -5.06 -8.35 1.04
C SER A 9 -4.51 -9.68 1.54
N ILE A 10 -5.37 -10.71 1.62
CA ILE A 10 -5.01 -12.05 2.09
C ILE A 10 -4.01 -12.73 1.14
N PRO A 11 -4.31 -12.93 -0.16
CA PRO A 11 -3.38 -13.59 -1.07
C PRO A 11 -2.10 -12.78 -1.31
N ILE A 12 -2.18 -11.44 -1.35
CA ILE A 12 -1.00 -10.59 -1.56
C ILE A 12 -0.09 -10.62 -0.34
N SER A 13 -0.64 -10.45 0.87
CA SER A 13 0.16 -10.50 2.10
C SER A 13 0.76 -11.88 2.33
N LEU A 14 0.02 -12.96 1.99
CA LEU A 14 0.53 -14.32 2.09
C LEU A 14 1.66 -14.59 1.08
N ALA A 15 1.54 -14.10 -0.15
CA ALA A 15 2.59 -14.20 -1.14
C ALA A 15 3.85 -13.41 -0.72
N ASP A 16 3.66 -12.22 -0.17
CA ASP A 16 4.76 -11.39 0.33
C ASP A 16 5.45 -12.02 1.56
N LEU A 17 4.68 -12.56 2.50
CA LEU A 17 5.21 -13.30 3.67
C LEU A 17 6.01 -14.55 3.28
N ARG A 18 5.58 -15.27 2.24
CA ARG A 18 6.17 -16.55 1.85
C ARG A 18 7.33 -16.42 0.87
N TYR A 19 7.25 -15.47 -0.05
CA TYR A 19 8.20 -15.33 -1.16
C TYR A 19 8.94 -13.99 -1.19
N HIS A 20 8.62 -13.06 -0.29
CA HIS A 20 9.15 -11.67 -0.27
C HIS A 20 9.06 -10.97 -1.63
N LYS A 21 8.04 -11.37 -2.41
CA LYS A 21 7.79 -10.87 -3.76
C LYS A 21 6.29 -10.83 -3.97
N ILE A 22 5.81 -9.70 -4.46
CA ILE A 22 4.41 -9.52 -4.87
C ILE A 22 4.29 -9.91 -6.35
N PRO A 23 3.57 -11.00 -6.69
CA PRO A 23 3.31 -11.36 -8.07
C PRO A 23 2.51 -10.27 -8.80
N ASN A 24 2.96 -9.90 -10.00
CA ASN A 24 2.32 -8.85 -10.79
C ASN A 24 0.88 -9.23 -11.21
N ILE A 25 0.51 -10.51 -11.19
CA ILE A 25 -0.85 -11.00 -11.47
C ILE A 25 -1.86 -10.41 -10.47
N TYR A 26 -1.54 -10.37 -9.17
CA TYR A 26 -2.45 -9.82 -8.18
C TYR A 26 -2.63 -8.31 -8.34
N LEU A 27 -1.54 -7.61 -8.66
CA LEU A 27 -1.59 -6.17 -8.95
C LEU A 27 -2.40 -5.87 -10.21
N ALA A 28 -2.26 -6.69 -11.26
CA ALA A 28 -3.03 -6.55 -12.49
C ALA A 28 -4.53 -6.77 -12.25
N LEU A 29 -4.91 -7.78 -11.47
CA LEU A 29 -6.31 -8.00 -11.08
C LEU A 29 -6.89 -6.80 -10.33
N LEU A 30 -6.12 -6.23 -9.40
CA LEU A 30 -6.52 -5.05 -8.64
C LEU A 30 -6.68 -3.82 -9.56
N ALA A 31 -5.76 -3.64 -10.52
CA ALA A 31 -5.83 -2.56 -11.51
C ALA A 31 -7.04 -2.71 -12.45
N ILE A 32 -7.33 -3.93 -12.92
CA ILE A 32 -8.52 -4.22 -13.72
C ILE A 32 -9.79 -3.89 -12.94
N ALA A 33 -9.85 -4.27 -11.66
CA ALA A 33 -10.99 -3.97 -10.79
C ALA A 33 -11.15 -2.46 -10.49
N LEU A 34 -10.05 -1.71 -10.45
CA LEU A 34 -10.04 -0.25 -10.26
C LEU A 34 -10.46 0.51 -11.53
N THR A 35 -10.21 -0.05 -12.71
CA THR A 35 -10.48 0.58 -14.02
C THR A 35 -11.92 1.09 -14.19
N PRO A 36 -13.00 0.31 -13.92
CA PRO A 36 -14.36 0.81 -14.09
C PRO A 36 -14.67 2.01 -13.17
N VAL A 37 -14.12 2.02 -11.96
CA VAL A 37 -14.32 3.13 -11.02
C VAL A 37 -13.58 4.39 -11.47
N LEU A 38 -12.38 4.22 -12.03
CA LEU A 38 -11.62 5.31 -12.67
C LEU A 38 -12.39 5.92 -13.85
N VAL A 39 -13.01 5.09 -14.69
CA VAL A 39 -13.78 5.56 -15.84
C VAL A 39 -15.04 6.32 -15.40
N MET A 40 -15.71 5.86 -14.35
CA MET A 40 -16.95 6.48 -13.86
C MET A 40 -16.70 7.79 -13.09
N ASN A 41 -15.67 7.83 -12.25
CA ASN A 41 -15.43 8.95 -11.31
C ASN A 41 -14.29 9.88 -11.76
N GLY A 42 -13.53 9.52 -12.80
CA GLY A 42 -12.34 10.22 -13.23
C GLY A 42 -11.14 10.01 -12.30
N PHE A 43 -10.07 10.78 -12.52
CA PHE A 43 -8.81 10.65 -11.79
C PHE A 43 -8.75 11.46 -10.48
N GLY A 44 -9.78 12.25 -10.18
CA GLY A 44 -9.74 13.22 -9.08
C GLY A 44 -8.69 14.32 -9.28
N PRO A 45 -8.23 14.98 -8.22
CA PRO A 45 -7.28 16.09 -8.32
C PRO A 45 -5.89 15.63 -8.79
N ILE A 46 -5.47 16.07 -9.97
CA ILE A 46 -4.19 15.69 -10.60
C ILE A 46 -2.97 16.10 -9.74
N GLN A 47 -3.07 17.24 -9.07
CA GLN A 47 -1.99 17.73 -8.20
C GLN A 47 -1.66 16.75 -7.07
N ARG A 48 -2.69 16.12 -6.46
CA ARG A 48 -2.50 15.11 -5.42
C ARG A 48 -1.80 13.87 -5.96
N LEU A 49 -2.14 13.46 -7.19
CA LEU A 49 -1.47 12.34 -7.87
C LEU A 49 0.00 12.65 -8.12
N PHE A 50 0.35 13.86 -8.56
CA PHE A 50 1.75 14.22 -8.82
C PHE A 50 2.58 14.24 -7.53
N ILE A 51 2.04 14.82 -6.45
CA ILE A 51 2.70 14.83 -5.12
C ILE A 51 2.90 13.39 -4.64
N SER A 52 1.88 12.55 -4.77
CA SER A 52 1.98 11.15 -4.37
C SER A 52 2.99 10.36 -5.22
N ALA A 53 3.06 10.60 -6.52
CA ALA A 53 4.05 9.97 -7.39
C ALA A 53 5.48 10.37 -6.98
N ALA A 54 5.69 11.65 -6.66
CA ALA A 54 6.97 12.13 -6.15
C ALA A 54 7.34 11.47 -4.80
N SER A 55 6.39 11.34 -3.87
CA SER A 55 6.66 10.70 -2.58
C SER A 55 6.94 9.20 -2.73
N LEU A 56 6.21 8.49 -3.61
CA LEU A 56 6.52 7.09 -3.93
C LEU A 56 7.89 6.93 -4.60
N ALA A 57 8.28 7.86 -5.48
CA ALA A 57 9.60 7.84 -6.09
C ALA A 57 10.71 8.01 -5.04
N VAL A 58 10.53 8.92 -4.08
CA VAL A 58 11.47 9.07 -2.94
C VAL A 58 11.53 7.79 -2.11
N LEU A 59 10.40 7.17 -1.77
CA LEU A 59 10.38 5.90 -1.04
C LEU A 59 11.08 4.76 -1.80
N HIS A 60 10.91 4.69 -3.12
CA HIS A 60 11.61 3.73 -3.96
C HIS A 60 13.13 3.97 -3.95
N LEU A 61 13.58 5.22 -4.03
CA LEU A 61 15.00 5.57 -3.90
C LEU A 61 15.56 5.21 -2.52
N CYS A 62 14.74 5.26 -1.46
CA CYS A 62 15.08 4.78 -0.13
C CYS A 62 15.10 3.24 0.01
N GLY A 63 14.87 2.49 -1.07
CA GLY A 63 14.99 1.02 -1.10
C GLY A 63 13.66 0.26 -1.00
N MET A 64 12.52 0.92 -1.14
CA MET A 64 11.21 0.25 -1.21
C MET A 64 11.10 -0.62 -2.47
N GLY A 65 10.55 -1.83 -2.32
CA GLY A 65 10.39 -2.76 -3.43
C GLY A 65 9.43 -2.24 -4.50
N MET A 66 9.74 -2.49 -5.78
CA MET A 66 8.87 -2.12 -6.91
C MET A 66 7.45 -2.71 -6.79
N GLY A 67 7.31 -3.90 -6.19
CA GLY A 67 6.00 -4.49 -5.91
C GLY A 67 5.17 -3.65 -4.95
N ASP A 68 5.78 -3.20 -3.85
CA ASP A 68 5.13 -2.38 -2.84
C ASP A 68 4.76 -1.00 -3.41
N VAL A 69 5.65 -0.41 -4.21
CA VAL A 69 5.41 0.87 -4.89
C VAL A 69 4.18 0.79 -5.79
N LYS A 70 4.07 -0.26 -6.61
CA LYS A 70 2.89 -0.47 -7.47
C LYS A 70 1.61 -0.67 -6.66
N LEU A 71 1.69 -1.41 -5.55
CA LEU A 71 0.56 -1.63 -4.67
C LEU A 71 0.09 -0.32 -4.04
N LEU A 72 1.03 0.46 -3.51
CA LEU A 72 0.75 1.75 -2.89
C LEU A 72 0.20 2.76 -3.90
N ALA A 73 0.70 2.75 -5.14
CA ALA A 73 0.17 3.58 -6.22
C ALA A 73 -1.31 3.27 -6.51
N LEU A 74 -1.69 1.99 -6.56
CA LEU A 74 -3.10 1.60 -6.75
C LEU A 74 -3.99 2.04 -5.58
N ILE A 75 -3.49 1.95 -4.34
CA ILE A 75 -4.19 2.44 -3.15
C ILE A 75 -4.38 3.95 -3.22
N VAL A 76 -3.34 4.70 -3.55
CA VAL A 76 -3.39 6.16 -3.66
C VAL A 76 -4.39 6.59 -4.71
N VAL A 77 -4.38 5.97 -5.90
CA VAL A 77 -5.36 6.27 -6.94
C VAL A 77 -6.78 6.00 -6.46
N TYR A 78 -7.01 4.87 -5.78
CA TYR A 78 -8.31 4.57 -5.19
C TYR A 78 -8.77 5.62 -4.17
N LEU A 79 -7.89 5.98 -3.23
CA LEU A 79 -8.19 6.96 -2.18
C LEU A 79 -8.39 8.36 -2.76
N ASN A 80 -7.64 8.75 -3.80
CA ASN A 80 -7.79 10.05 -4.45
C ASN A 80 -9.17 10.22 -5.11
N ILE A 81 -9.76 9.11 -5.57
CA ILE A 81 -11.07 9.10 -6.22
C ILE A 81 -12.21 9.03 -5.19
N SER A 82 -12.00 8.28 -4.10
CA SER A 82 -13.08 7.89 -3.18
C SER A 82 -13.21 8.78 -1.96
N THR A 83 -12.14 9.46 -1.56
CA THR A 83 -12.03 10.19 -0.29
C THR A 83 -11.15 11.42 -0.45
N ASP A 84 -11.22 12.38 0.48
CA ASP A 84 -10.18 13.40 0.56
C ASP A 84 -8.87 12.75 1.03
N LEU A 85 -7.94 12.59 0.09
CA LEU A 85 -6.65 11.97 0.32
C LEU A 85 -5.74 12.90 1.14
N SER A 86 -5.51 12.55 2.40
CA SER A 86 -4.48 13.12 3.27
C SER A 86 -3.22 12.26 3.21
N LEU A 87 -2.32 12.57 2.28
CA LEU A 87 -1.05 11.84 2.09
C LEU A 87 -0.24 11.74 3.40
N VAL A 88 -0.24 12.80 4.20
CA VAL A 88 0.49 12.86 5.48
C VAL A 88 -0.02 11.80 6.45
N GLU A 89 -1.34 11.63 6.55
CA GLU A 89 -1.94 10.63 7.45
C GLU A 89 -1.68 9.22 6.92
N LEU A 90 -1.89 8.97 5.62
CA LEU A 90 -1.65 7.67 5.01
C LEU A 90 -0.19 7.21 5.20
N PHE A 91 0.78 8.05 4.88
CA PHE A 91 2.20 7.73 5.07
C PHE A 91 2.59 7.67 6.55
N GLY A 92 1.97 8.50 7.40
CA GLY A 92 2.17 8.46 8.85
C GLY A 92 1.74 7.12 9.45
N TYR A 93 0.55 6.63 9.10
CA TYR A 93 0.07 5.30 9.50
C TYR A 93 0.95 4.18 8.96
N LEU A 94 1.34 4.26 7.68
CA LEU A 94 2.23 3.28 7.06
C LEU A 94 3.56 3.18 7.80
N LEU A 95 4.21 4.31 8.08
CA LEU A 95 5.50 4.36 8.77
C LEU A 95 5.36 3.83 10.20
N SER A 96 4.29 4.21 10.91
CA SER A 96 4.03 3.79 12.30
C SER A 96 3.85 2.28 12.40
N ILE A 97 3.06 1.70 11.50
CA ILE A 97 2.79 0.26 11.48
C ILE A 97 4.03 -0.51 11.01
N ALA A 98 4.73 -0.01 9.99
CA ALA A 98 5.98 -0.63 9.55
C ALA A 98 7.00 -0.66 10.69
N ALA A 99 7.15 0.44 11.44
CA ALA A 99 8.02 0.50 12.61
C ALA A 99 7.60 -0.50 13.69
N LEU A 100 6.30 -0.58 14.03
CA LEU A 100 5.78 -1.57 14.97
C LEU A 100 6.04 -3.01 14.50
N HIS A 101 5.86 -3.29 13.21
CA HIS A 101 6.11 -4.60 12.63
C HIS A 101 7.60 -4.98 12.72
N ILE A 102 8.50 -4.04 12.40
CA ILE A 102 9.96 -4.22 12.54
C ILE A 102 10.32 -4.53 14.00
N VAL A 103 9.79 -3.75 14.95
CA VAL A 103 10.05 -3.93 16.39
C VAL A 103 9.52 -5.27 16.86
N ALA A 104 8.31 -5.68 16.47
CA ALA A 104 7.71 -6.96 16.84
C ALA A 104 8.54 -8.15 16.33
N ILE A 105 9.00 -8.10 15.07
CA ILE A 105 9.89 -9.13 14.50
C ILE A 105 11.25 -9.13 15.21
N GLY A 106 11.83 -7.96 15.44
CA GLY A 106 13.11 -7.79 16.12
C GLY A 106 13.07 -8.36 17.55
N LEU A 107 11.97 -8.13 18.28
CA LEU A 107 11.77 -8.65 19.62
C LEU A 107 11.63 -10.19 19.62
N LYS A 108 10.85 -10.73 18.67
CA LYS A 108 10.62 -12.17 18.55
C LYS A 108 11.89 -12.94 18.17
N ASN A 109 12.63 -12.44 17.18
CA ASN A 109 13.76 -13.16 16.59
C ASN A 109 15.12 -12.76 17.21
N ARG A 110 15.15 -11.75 18.09
CA ARG A 110 16.36 -11.13 18.69
C ARG A 110 17.43 -10.75 17.66
N LYS A 111 17.05 -10.61 16.38
CA LYS A 111 17.89 -10.28 15.24
C LYS A 111 17.08 -9.42 14.28
N LEU A 112 17.75 -8.44 13.67
CA LEU A 112 17.14 -7.64 12.61
C LEU A 112 16.98 -8.51 11.36
N ALA A 113 15.74 -8.71 10.93
CA ALA A 113 15.44 -9.45 9.72
C ALA A 113 15.93 -8.66 8.49
N LYS A 114 16.68 -9.33 7.60
CA LYS A 114 17.31 -8.72 6.43
C LYS A 114 16.31 -8.32 5.33
N SER A 115 15.10 -8.88 5.37
CA SER A 115 13.99 -8.59 4.46
C SER A 115 12.68 -8.70 5.23
N ILE A 116 11.85 -7.67 5.17
CA ILE A 116 10.59 -7.59 5.91
C ILE A 116 9.45 -7.47 4.90
N PRO A 117 8.43 -8.34 4.98
CA PRO A 117 7.29 -8.28 4.07
C PRO A 117 6.45 -7.04 4.42
N LEU A 118 6.39 -6.09 3.48
CA LEU A 118 5.79 -4.78 3.68
C LEU A 118 4.30 -4.77 3.32
N ALA A 119 3.84 -5.66 2.44
CA ALA A 119 2.43 -5.75 2.05
C ALA A 119 1.44 -5.83 3.22
N PRO A 120 1.63 -6.70 4.26
CA PRO A 120 0.72 -6.74 5.40
C PRO A 120 0.66 -5.41 6.18
N SER A 121 1.78 -4.70 6.29
CA SER A 121 1.79 -3.38 6.94
C SER A 121 1.05 -2.32 6.12
N ILE A 122 1.16 -2.38 4.79
CA ILE A 122 0.44 -1.48 3.89
C ILE A 122 -1.08 -1.66 4.00
N PHE A 123 -1.56 -2.91 4.01
CA PHE A 123 -2.99 -3.17 4.15
C PHE A 123 -3.54 -2.77 5.52
N LEU A 124 -2.77 -2.97 6.59
CA LEU A 124 -3.17 -2.53 7.93
C LEU A 124 -3.20 -0.99 8.02
N ALA A 125 -2.23 -0.31 7.40
CA ALA A 125 -2.22 1.16 7.31
C ALA A 125 -3.44 1.69 6.57
N LEU A 126 -3.78 1.07 5.43
CA LEU A 126 -4.98 1.41 4.67
C LEU A 126 -6.25 1.21 5.50
N ALA A 127 -6.35 0.10 6.24
CA ALA A 127 -7.51 -0.18 7.08
C ALA A 127 -7.66 0.86 8.21
N LEU A 128 -6.56 1.26 8.86
CA LEU A 128 -6.57 2.28 9.91
C LEU A 128 -6.88 3.68 9.37
N TYR A 129 -6.34 4.03 8.21
CA TYR A 129 -6.66 5.27 7.51
C TYR A 129 -8.17 5.36 7.24
N LEU A 130 -8.74 4.32 6.63
CA LEU A 130 -10.17 4.26 6.31
C LEU A 130 -11.09 4.16 7.53
N ALA A 131 -10.59 3.70 8.67
CA ALA A 131 -11.34 3.70 9.92
C ALA A 131 -11.38 5.08 10.59
N THR A 132 -10.46 5.98 10.22
CA THR A 132 -10.32 7.32 10.81
C THR A 132 -10.92 8.41 9.93
N SER A 133 -10.93 8.21 8.60
CA SER A 133 -11.53 9.11 7.59
C SER A 133 -13.02 8.86 7.39
#